data_AF-A0A7G5XE81-F1
#
_entry.id   AF-A0A7G5XE81-F1
#
_cell.length_a   1.000
_cell.length_b   1.000
_cell.length_c   1.000
_cell.angle_alpha   90.00
_cell.angle_beta   90.00
_cell.angle_gamma   90.00
#
_symmetry.space_group_name_H-M   'P 1'
#
loop_
_entity.id
_entity.type
_entity.pdbx_description
1 polymer ?
#
loop_
_entity_poly.entity_id
_entity_poly.type
_entity_poly.pdbx_seq_one_letter_code
_entity_poly.pdbx_strand_id
1 'polypeptide(L)'
;MNYTIPNWLIYIGAAGQIFTAMVYPYVRHKVFDWYNDIKKLKPLNQEIAKTYGRYIQGLNFSFGLISFLLADELKNGSPLAVAVTGLIAAYWTGKVITQFAYYPMYEIPNKLIFKIGEVLMNTLFITFAVVFIWLFVFNIIYYLN
;
A
#
# COMPACT_ATOMS: atom_id res chain seq x y z
N MET A 1 -16.55 -25.59 -1.62
CA MET A 1 -15.10 -25.82 -1.39
C MET A 1 -14.76 -25.30 -0.01
N ASN A 2 -14.17 -26.11 0.88
CA ASN A 2 -13.72 -25.68 2.22
C ASN A 2 -12.34 -25.00 2.14
N TYR A 3 -12.17 -24.06 1.21
CA TYR A 3 -10.95 -23.28 1.12
C TYR A 3 -11.18 -21.97 1.87
N THR A 4 -10.40 -21.71 2.92
CA THR A 4 -10.48 -20.47 3.68
C THR A 4 -9.11 -19.79 3.65
N ILE A 5 -9.10 -18.47 3.39
CA ILE A 5 -7.86 -17.70 3.45
C ILE A 5 -7.42 -17.61 4.92
N PRO A 6 -6.18 -17.98 5.24
CA PRO A 6 -5.70 -17.95 6.61
C PRO A 6 -5.43 -16.51 7.07
N ASN A 7 -5.82 -16.18 8.30
CA ASN A 7 -5.72 -14.81 8.83
C ASN A 7 -4.29 -14.29 8.91
N TRP A 8 -3.29 -15.17 9.07
CA TRP A 8 -1.89 -14.75 9.14
C TRP A 8 -1.44 -14.02 7.86
N LEU A 9 -1.98 -14.37 6.69
CA LEU A 9 -1.70 -13.64 5.44
C LEU A 9 -2.24 -12.21 5.49
N ILE A 10 -3.47 -12.06 6.01
CA ILE A 10 -4.12 -10.76 6.19
C ILE A 10 -3.33 -9.93 7.21
N TYR A 11 -2.87 -10.53 8.30
CA TYR A 11 -2.07 -9.86 9.33
C TYR A 11 -0.69 -9.44 8.83
N ILE A 12 -0.02 -10.23 7.99
CA ILE A 12 1.24 -9.80 7.35
C ILE A 12 0.99 -8.59 6.44
N GLY A 13 -0.06 -8.65 5.61
CA GLY A 13 -0.47 -7.52 4.78
C GLY A 13 -0.80 -6.28 5.61
N ALA A 14 -1.52 -6.46 6.72
CA ALA A 14 -1.90 -5.39 7.64
C ALA A 14 -0.68 -4.74 8.30
N ALA A 15 0.21 -5.56 8.88
CA ALA A 15 1.43 -5.10 9.54
C ALA A 15 2.33 -4.34 8.56
N GLY A 16 2.48 -4.84 7.33
CA GLY A 16 3.22 -4.15 6.29
C GLY A 16 2.63 -2.79 5.95
N GLN A 17 1.30 -2.68 5.77
CA GLN A 17 0.65 -1.41 5.45
C GLN A 17 0.84 -0.38 6.57
N ILE A 18 0.64 -0.78 7.83
CA ILE A 18 0.90 0.05 9.01
C ILE A 18 2.36 0.48 9.05
N PHE A 19 3.29 -0.47 8.85
CA PHE A 19 4.72 -0.20 8.80
C PHE A 19 5.07 0.85 7.75
N THR A 20 4.54 0.74 6.52
CA THR A 20 4.79 1.75 5.48
C THR A 20 4.30 3.13 5.90
N ALA A 21 3.11 3.21 6.51
CA ALA A 21 2.58 4.49 6.97
C ALA A 21 3.41 5.11 8.09
N MET A 22 3.93 4.30 9.02
CA MET A 22 4.75 4.75 10.14
C MET A 22 6.16 5.16 9.73
N VAL A 23 6.80 4.40 8.84
CA VAL A 23 8.18 4.64 8.41
C VAL A 23 8.27 5.79 7.42
N TYR A 24 7.19 6.07 6.68
CA TYR A 24 7.18 7.08 5.63
C TYR A 24 7.65 8.47 6.08
N PRO A 25 7.16 9.12 7.16
CA PRO A 25 7.69 10.40 7.63
C PRO A 25 9.21 10.41 7.85
N TYR A 26 9.76 9.35 8.44
CA TYR A 26 11.18 9.23 8.69
C TYR A 26 11.97 9.16 7.38
N VAL A 27 11.55 8.26 6.47
CA VAL A 27 12.19 8.08 5.16
C VAL A 27 12.15 9.38 4.35
N ARG A 28 11.01 10.08 4.34
CA ARG A 28 10.85 11.37 3.64
C ARG A 28 11.78 12.47 4.16
N HIS A 29 12.09 12.46 5.45
CA HIS A 29 12.86 13.54 6.07
C HIS A 29 14.36 13.24 6.19
N LYS A 30 14.74 11.99 6.44
CA LYS A 30 16.12 11.59 6.74
C LYS A 30 16.81 10.85 5.60
N VAL A 31 16.06 10.10 4.80
CA VAL A 31 16.61 9.30 3.69
C VAL A 31 16.51 10.07 2.38
N PHE A 32 15.37 10.73 2.15
CA PHE A 32 15.16 11.65 1.05
C PHE A 32 15.31 13.09 1.54
N ASP A 33 15.88 13.98 0.73
CA ASP A 33 15.94 15.41 1.01
C ASP A 33 14.62 16.12 0.63
N TRP A 34 13.49 15.45 0.87
CA TRP A 34 12.21 15.79 0.25
C TRP A 34 11.77 17.21 0.62
N TYR A 35 11.94 17.64 1.87
CA TYR A 35 11.52 19.00 2.25
C TYR A 35 12.27 20.09 1.48
N ASN A 36 13.53 19.87 1.13
CA ASN A 36 14.28 20.82 0.31
C ASN A 36 13.91 20.70 -1.18
N ASP A 37 13.62 19.49 -1.65
CA ASP A 37 13.13 19.28 -3.02
C ASP A 37 11.74 19.90 -3.27
N ILE A 38 10.81 19.78 -2.32
CA ILE A 38 9.49 20.42 -2.42
C ILE A 38 9.61 21.95 -2.48
N LYS A 39 10.56 22.56 -1.74
CA LYS A 39 10.71 24.02 -1.72
C LYS A 39 11.03 24.61 -3.10
N LYS A 40 11.52 23.81 -4.04
CA LYS A 40 11.79 24.21 -5.43
C LYS A 40 10.49 24.39 -6.24
N LEU A 41 9.36 23.89 -5.76
CA LEU A 41 8.06 24.01 -6.41
C LEU A 41 7.34 25.32 -6.04
N LYS A 42 6.39 25.75 -6.87
CA LYS A 42 5.48 26.86 -6.53
C LYS A 42 4.71 26.56 -5.23
N PRO A 43 4.40 27.56 -4.36
CA PRO A 43 3.76 27.33 -3.06
C PRO A 43 2.51 26.43 -3.10
N LEU A 44 1.63 26.64 -4.10
CA LEU A 44 0.45 25.79 -4.30
C LEU A 44 0.82 24.31 -4.51
N ASN A 45 1.81 24.03 -5.36
CA ASN A 45 2.26 22.67 -5.67
C ASN A 45 2.92 22.01 -4.45
N GLN A 46 3.55 22.79 -3.56
CA GLN A 46 4.08 22.28 -2.30
C GLN A 46 2.96 21.76 -1.40
N GLU A 47 1.88 22.53 -1.24
CA GLU A 47 0.75 22.13 -0.40
C GLU A 47 -0.02 20.94 -1.01
N ILE A 48 -0.15 20.89 -2.34
CA ILE A 48 -0.73 19.72 -3.03
C ILE A 48 0.10 18.46 -2.75
N ALA A 49 1.42 18.53 -2.92
CA ALA A 49 2.30 17.39 -2.67
C ALA A 49 2.27 16.92 -1.20
N LYS A 50 2.25 17.87 -0.24
CA LYS A 50 2.11 17.55 1.19
C LYS A 50 0.75 16.91 1.50
N THR A 51 -0.32 17.44 0.93
CA THR A 51 -1.70 16.95 1.15
C THR A 51 -1.86 15.53 0.63
N TYR A 52 -1.45 15.25 -0.61
CA TYR A 52 -1.48 13.89 -1.15
C TYR A 52 -0.59 12.93 -0.36
N GLY A 53 0.59 13.39 0.07
CA GLY A 53 1.46 12.59 0.94
C GLY A 53 0.81 12.24 2.28
N ARG A 54 -0.01 13.11 2.87
CA ARG A 54 -0.77 12.84 4.10
C ARG A 54 -1.95 11.91 3.85
N TYR A 55 -2.68 12.09 2.75
CA TYR A 55 -3.80 11.23 2.36
C TYR A 55 -3.36 9.79 2.10
N ILE A 56 -2.27 9.62 1.34
CA ILE A 56 -1.68 8.29 1.08
C ILE A 56 -1.26 7.62 2.39
N GLN A 57 -0.60 8.36 3.28
CA GLN A 57 -0.19 7.84 4.58
C GLN A 57 -1.38 7.40 5.44
N GLY A 58 -2.41 8.25 5.52
CA GLY A 58 -3.63 7.95 6.26
C GLY A 58 -4.36 6.74 5.69
N LEU A 59 -4.48 6.64 4.36
CA LEU A 59 -5.08 5.48 3.70
C LEU A 59 -4.33 4.19 4.00
N ASN A 60 -3.00 4.17 3.86
CA ASN A 60 -2.20 2.98 4.16
C ASN A 60 -2.36 2.54 5.62
N PHE A 61 -2.36 3.50 6.55
CA PHE A 61 -2.57 3.21 7.95
C PHE A 61 -3.97 2.65 8.22
N SER A 62 -5.00 3.26 7.65
CA SER A 62 -6.39 2.83 7.78
C SER A 62 -6.65 1.46 7.18
N PHE A 63 -6.14 1.19 5.96
CA PHE A 63 -6.25 -0.13 5.35
C PHE A 63 -5.53 -1.20 6.18
N GLY A 64 -4.35 -0.88 6.72
CA GLY A 64 -3.65 -1.73 7.66
C GLY A 64 -4.47 -2.01 8.92
N LEU A 65 -5.04 -1.00 9.55
CA LEU A 65 -5.89 -1.16 10.74
C LEU A 65 -7.15 -1.97 10.47
N ILE A 66 -7.86 -1.68 9.38
CA ILE A 66 -9.05 -2.44 8.96
C ILE A 66 -8.65 -3.91 8.75
N SER A 67 -7.54 -4.16 8.07
CA SER A 67 -7.04 -5.52 7.81
C SER A 67 -6.64 -6.26 9.08
N PHE A 68 -6.10 -5.55 10.06
CA PHE A 68 -5.70 -6.13 11.34
C PHE A 68 -6.89 -6.44 12.24
N LEU A 69 -7.81 -5.48 12.40
CA LEU A 69 -8.92 -5.57 13.35
C LEU A 69 -10.10 -6.39 12.82
N LEU A 70 -10.30 -6.39 11.50
CA LEU A 70 -11.50 -6.95 10.85
C LEU A 70 -11.14 -8.08 9.88
N ALA A 71 -10.08 -8.83 10.16
CA ALA A 71 -9.56 -9.87 9.27
C ALA A 71 -10.62 -10.92 8.87
N ASP A 72 -11.45 -11.37 9.82
CA ASP A 72 -12.52 -12.34 9.54
C ASP A 72 -13.67 -11.71 8.74
N GLU A 73 -14.03 -10.47 9.03
CA GLU A 73 -15.04 -9.73 8.27
C GLU A 73 -14.61 -9.48 6.82
N LEU A 74 -13.31 -9.29 6.58
CA LEU A 74 -12.77 -9.08 5.24
C LEU A 74 -12.79 -10.32 4.35
N LYS A 75 -13.11 -11.50 4.89
CA LYS A 75 -13.20 -12.76 4.12
C LYS A 75 -14.56 -13.45 4.28
N ASN A 76 -15.57 -12.74 4.77
CA ASN A 76 -16.90 -13.32 5.01
C ASN A 76 -17.81 -13.35 3.75
N GLY A 77 -17.33 -12.86 2.61
CA GLY A 77 -18.09 -12.82 1.35
C GLY A 77 -19.24 -11.82 1.30
N SER A 78 -19.41 -10.96 2.30
CA SER A 78 -20.41 -9.90 2.27
C SER A 78 -20.13 -8.87 1.16
N PRO A 79 -21.15 -8.11 0.69
CA PRO A 79 -20.94 -7.00 -0.25
C PRO A 79 -19.89 -6.00 0.24
N LEU A 80 -19.83 -5.77 1.57
CA LEU A 80 -18.85 -4.88 2.17
C LEU A 80 -17.43 -5.47 2.09
N ALA A 81 -17.27 -6.78 2.37
CA ALA A 81 -15.99 -7.45 2.21
C ALA A 81 -15.47 -7.36 0.76
N VAL A 82 -16.35 -7.60 -0.22
CA VAL A 82 -16.03 -7.44 -1.65
C VAL A 82 -15.58 -6.00 -1.95
N ALA A 83 -16.36 -5.00 -1.53
CA ALA A 83 -16.06 -3.60 -1.82
C ALA A 83 -14.73 -3.13 -1.18
N VAL A 84 -14.51 -3.47 0.09
CA VAL A 84 -13.31 -3.05 0.83
C VAL A 84 -12.07 -3.76 0.31
N THR A 85 -12.12 -5.08 0.13
CA THR A 85 -10.96 -5.84 -0.39
C THR A 85 -10.65 -5.46 -1.84
N GLY A 86 -11.68 -5.19 -2.66
CA GLY A 86 -11.53 -4.67 -4.02
C GLY A 86 -10.91 -3.27 -4.06
N LEU A 87 -11.32 -2.36 -3.17
CA LEU A 87 -10.71 -1.04 -3.04
C LEU A 87 -9.23 -1.13 -2.69
N ILE A 88 -8.88 -1.95 -1.70
CA ILE A 88 -7.49 -2.15 -1.27
C ILE A 88 -6.67 -2.80 -2.38
N ALA A 89 -7.23 -3.81 -3.06
CA ALA A 89 -6.59 -4.48 -4.21
C ALA A 89 -6.30 -3.48 -5.35
N ALA A 90 -7.29 -2.66 -5.73
CA ALA A 90 -7.14 -1.66 -6.78
C ALA A 90 -6.10 -0.60 -6.41
N TYR A 91 -6.11 -0.14 -5.14
CA TYR A 91 -5.14 0.82 -4.63
C TYR A 91 -3.70 0.31 -4.75
N TRP A 92 -3.42 -0.89 -4.23
CA TRP A 92 -2.06 -1.45 -4.25
C TRP A 92 -1.62 -1.86 -5.65
N THR A 93 -2.54 -2.38 -6.47
CA THR A 93 -2.26 -2.67 -7.89
C THR A 93 -1.90 -1.41 -8.65
N GLY A 94 -2.68 -0.33 -8.48
CA GLY A 94 -2.35 0.97 -9.05
C GLY A 94 -1.00 1.51 -8.59
N LYS A 95 -0.65 1.31 -7.30
CA LYS A 95 0.66 1.66 -6.77
C LYS A 95 1.79 0.87 -7.45
N VAL A 96 1.62 -0.44 -7.65
CA VAL A 96 2.60 -1.29 -8.35
C VAL A 96 2.73 -0.88 -9.82
N ILE A 97 1.62 -0.68 -10.53
CA ILE A 97 1.64 -0.23 -11.93
C ILE A 97 2.37 1.11 -12.07
N THR A 98 2.03 2.09 -11.24
CA THR A 98 2.67 3.42 -11.29
C THR A 98 4.16 3.36 -10.97
N GLN A 99 4.56 2.43 -10.09
CA GLN A 99 5.96 2.20 -9.75
C GLN A 99 6.81 1.79 -10.96
N PHE A 100 6.30 0.89 -11.79
CA PHE A 100 7.03 0.38 -12.95
C PHE A 100 6.82 1.19 -14.23
N ALA A 101 5.67 1.88 -14.36
CA ALA A 101 5.32 2.60 -15.58
C ALA A 101 5.81 4.06 -15.61
N TYR A 102 5.76 4.76 -14.46
CA TYR A 102 5.94 6.22 -14.44
C TYR A 102 7.15 6.70 -13.64
N TYR A 103 7.64 5.94 -12.65
CA TYR A 103 8.81 6.37 -11.89
C TYR A 103 10.12 5.99 -12.58
N PRO A 104 11.01 6.95 -12.86
CA PRO A 104 12.32 6.68 -13.44
C PRO A 104 13.25 6.11 -12.37
N MET A 105 13.01 4.86 -11.95
CA MET A 105 13.79 4.18 -10.91
C MET A 105 15.28 4.06 -11.26
N TYR A 106 15.62 4.16 -12.55
CA TYR A 106 17.01 4.19 -13.05
C TYR A 106 17.78 5.48 -12.72
N GLU A 107 17.10 6.56 -12.32
CA GLU A 107 17.73 7.84 -11.93
C GLU A 107 18.06 7.89 -10.43
N ILE A 108 17.70 6.84 -9.67
CA ILE A 108 17.96 6.79 -8.24
C ILE A 108 19.48 6.67 -7.99
N PRO A 109 20.04 7.41 -7.01
CA PRO A 109 21.46 7.31 -6.68
C PRO A 109 21.88 5.87 -6.43
N ASN A 110 22.96 5.43 -7.08
CA ASN A 110 23.51 4.07 -6.98
C ASN A 110 24.23 3.84 -5.63
N LYS A 111 23.51 4.02 -4.52
CA LYS A 111 23.96 3.68 -3.17
C LYS A 111 23.21 2.45 -2.68
N LEU A 112 23.88 1.62 -1.88
CA LEU A 112 23.35 0.35 -1.40
C LEU A 112 22.00 0.49 -0.67
N ILE A 113 21.85 1.54 0.14
CA ILE A 113 20.61 1.82 0.89
C ILE A 113 19.40 2.03 -0.03
N PHE A 114 19.59 2.70 -1.18
CA PHE A 114 18.50 2.95 -2.12
C PHE A 114 18.13 1.68 -2.90
N LYS A 115 19.12 0.87 -3.29
CA LYS A 115 18.89 -0.43 -3.94
C LYS A 115 18.14 -1.42 -3.05
N ILE A 116 18.58 -1.56 -1.80
CA ILE A 116 17.90 -2.43 -0.83
C ILE A 116 16.49 -1.91 -0.55
N GLY A 117 16.36 -0.60 -0.33
CA GLY A 117 15.06 0.04 -0.11
C GLY A 117 14.09 -0.19 -1.26
N GLU A 118 14.54 -0.03 -2.50
CA GLU A 118 13.73 -0.30 -3.69
C GLU A 118 13.22 -1.74 -3.73
N VAL A 119 14.12 -2.74 -3.60
CA VAL A 119 13.74 -4.15 -3.66
C VAL A 119 12.75 -4.50 -2.54
N LEU A 120 13.03 -4.06 -1.31
CA LEU A 120 12.15 -4.32 -0.17
C LEU A 120 10.78 -3.67 -0.35
N MET A 121 10.72 -2.41 -0.75
CA MET A 121 9.46 -1.68 -0.94
C MET A 121 8.63 -2.25 -2.10
N ASN A 122 9.26 -2.60 -3.21
CA ASN A 122 8.57 -3.23 -4.34
C ASN A 122 8.00 -4.59 -3.96
N THR A 123 8.80 -5.42 -3.26
CA THR A 123 8.35 -6.72 -2.75
C THR A 123 7.15 -6.56 -1.82
N LEU A 124 7.18 -5.55 -0.96
CA LEU A 124 6.12 -5.24 -0.02
C LEU A 124 4.82 -4.83 -0.73
N PHE A 125 4.90 -3.91 -1.71
CA PHE A 125 3.74 -3.47 -2.48
C PHE A 125 3.13 -4.58 -3.34
N ILE A 126 3.96 -5.43 -3.95
CA ILE A 126 3.51 -6.61 -4.69
C ILE A 126 2.80 -7.57 -3.75
N THR A 127 3.36 -7.81 -2.56
CA THR A 127 2.73 -8.68 -1.55
C THR A 127 1.34 -8.16 -1.19
N PHE A 128 1.19 -6.85 -0.96
CA PHE A 128 -0.13 -6.26 -0.69
C PHE A 128 -1.10 -6.47 -1.86
N ALA A 129 -0.68 -6.15 -3.09
CA ALA A 129 -1.51 -6.33 -4.26
C ALA A 129 -1.99 -7.79 -4.38
N VAL A 130 -1.08 -8.76 -4.27
CA VAL A 130 -1.40 -10.19 -4.38
C VAL A 130 -2.37 -10.64 -3.28
N VAL A 131 -2.10 -10.29 -2.01
CA VAL A 131 -2.96 -10.69 -0.88
C VAL A 131 -4.38 -10.13 -1.03
N PHE A 132 -4.52 -8.85 -1.37
CA PHE A 132 -5.84 -8.22 -1.46
C PHE A 132 -6.58 -8.56 -2.76
N ILE A 133 -5.89 -8.78 -3.89
CA ILE A 133 -6.51 -9.36 -5.09
C ILE A 133 -7.08 -10.73 -4.76
N TRP A 134 -6.32 -11.56 -4.03
CA TRP A 134 -6.79 -12.88 -3.66
C TRP A 134 -8.02 -12.83 -2.74
N LEU A 135 -8.00 -11.99 -1.71
CA LEU A 135 -9.17 -11.75 -0.85
C LEU A 135 -10.38 -11.27 -1.65
N PHE A 136 -10.17 -10.35 -2.60
CA PHE A 136 -11.23 -9.83 -3.45
C PHE A 136 -11.86 -10.92 -4.32
N VAL A 137 -11.04 -11.71 -5.03
CA VAL A 137 -11.51 -12.84 -5.84
C VAL A 137 -12.22 -13.87 -4.97
N PHE A 138 -11.69 -14.17 -3.79
CA PHE A 138 -12.31 -15.08 -2.84
C PHE A 138 -13.70 -14.60 -2.40
N ASN A 139 -13.83 -13.31 -2.03
CA ASN A 139 -15.10 -12.72 -1.66
C ASN A 139 -16.09 -12.68 -2.82
N ILE A 140 -15.65 -12.40 -4.06
CA ILE A 140 -16.53 -12.46 -5.25
C ILE A 140 -17.09 -13.87 -5.44
N ILE A 141 -16.22 -14.88 -5.39
CA ILE A 141 -16.65 -16.27 -5.56
C ILE A 141 -17.63 -16.65 -4.44
N TYR A 142 -17.35 -16.27 -3.20
CA TYR A 142 -18.25 -16.54 -2.08
C TYR A 142 -19.58 -15.80 -2.23
N TYR A 143 -19.57 -14.55 -2.69
CA TYR A 143 -20.76 -13.73 -2.86
C TYR A 143 -21.70 -14.22 -3.97
N LEU A 144 -21.14 -14.82 -5.03
CA LEU A 144 -21.90 -15.31 -6.19
C LEU A 144 -22.46 -16.73 -6.03
N ASN A 145 -21.99 -17.48 -5.03
CA ASN A 145 -22.46 -18.85 -4.73
C ASN A 145 -23.42 -18.86 -3.54
#